data_AF-A0A1Y6CUS6-F1
#
_entry.id   AF-A0A1Y6CUS6-F1
#
_cell.length_a   1.000
_cell.length_b   1.000
_cell.length_c   1.000
_cell.angle_alpha   90.00
_cell.angle_beta   90.00
_cell.angle_gamma   90.00
#
_symmetry.space_group_name_H-M   'P 1'
#
loop_
_entity.id
_entity.type
_entity.pdbx_description
1 polymer ?
#
loop_
_entity_poly.entity_id
_entity_poly.type
_entity_poly.pdbx_seq_one_letter_code
_entity_poly.pdbx_strand_id
1 'polypeptide(L)'
;MARTPLSIVLLVAALGLAAAEAAAFCTEPRLTVAEPQLGFASEPPVPDCLQGFGPRPPCESQELRAYRIAAERYLEQLERFARAARSYAYAAEAFAREAEAFYGCEAGALPLP
;
A
#
# COMPACT_ATOMS: atom_id res chain seq x y z
N MET A 1 -18.19 64.79 -21.11
CA MET A 1 -16.87 64.16 -21.32
C MET A 1 -16.38 63.64 -19.96
N ALA A 2 -16.56 62.34 -19.69
CA ALA A 2 -16.23 61.74 -18.40
C ALA A 2 -14.74 61.34 -18.39
N ARG A 3 -13.96 61.92 -17.47
CA ARG A 3 -12.57 61.51 -17.20
C ARG A 3 -12.62 60.33 -16.23
N THR A 4 -12.54 59.11 -16.73
CA THR A 4 -12.33 57.93 -15.87
C THR A 4 -10.94 58.05 -15.20
N PRO A 5 -10.85 57.98 -13.87
CA PRO A 5 -9.57 58.15 -13.18
C PRO A 5 -8.65 56.97 -13.48
N LEU A 6 -7.44 57.29 -13.92
CA LEU A 6 -6.35 56.37 -14.28
C LEU A 6 -6.10 55.31 -13.18
N SER A 7 -6.41 55.64 -11.92
CA SER A 7 -6.34 54.76 -10.76
C SER A 7 -7.28 53.55 -10.80
N ILE A 8 -8.47 53.65 -11.41
CA ILE A 8 -9.40 52.51 -11.54
C ILE A 8 -8.87 51.52 -12.57
N VAL A 9 -8.30 52.01 -13.67
CA VAL A 9 -7.71 51.16 -14.72
C VAL A 9 -6.51 50.38 -14.17
N LEU A 10 -5.69 51.02 -13.34
CA LEU A 10 -4.56 50.38 -12.65
C LEU A 10 -5.00 49.34 -11.61
N LEU A 11 -6.08 49.60 -10.86
CA LEU A 11 -6.61 48.63 -9.90
C LEU A 11 -7.18 47.39 -10.58
N VAL A 12 -7.94 47.57 -11.67
CA VAL A 12 -8.52 46.47 -12.45
C VAL A 12 -7.42 45.65 -13.14
N ALA A 13 -6.34 46.29 -13.61
CA ALA A 13 -5.18 45.59 -14.14
C ALA A 13 -4.46 44.76 -13.07
N ALA A 14 -4.25 45.31 -11.87
CA ALA A 14 -3.61 44.58 -10.77
C ALA A 14 -4.44 43.39 -10.27
N LEU A 15 -5.77 43.50 -10.27
CA LEU A 15 -6.70 42.40 -9.95
C LEU A 15 -6.72 41.32 -11.05
N GLY A 16 -6.55 41.69 -12.32
CA GLY A 16 -6.46 40.73 -13.44
C GLY A 16 -5.17 39.90 -13.45
N LEU A 17 -4.05 40.45 -12.95
CA LEU A 17 -2.76 39.75 -12.86
C LEU A 17 -2.68 38.81 -11.64
N ALA A 18 -3.44 39.05 -10.58
CA ALA A 18 -3.52 38.15 -9.42
C ALA A 18 -4.42 36.92 -9.65
N ALA A 19 -5.25 36.97 -10.70
CA ALA A 19 -6.13 35.88 -11.13
C ALA A 19 -5.47 34.96 -12.19
N ALA A 20 -4.15 35.06 -12.38
CA ALA A 20 -3.39 34.07 -13.14
C ALA A 20 -3.41 32.77 -12.35
N GLU A 21 -4.44 31.98 -12.65
CA GLU A 21 -4.83 30.70 -12.09
C GLU A 21 -3.59 29.86 -11.75
N ALA A 22 -3.37 29.64 -10.46
CA ALA A 22 -2.63 28.49 -10.00
C ALA A 22 -3.47 27.27 -10.42
N ALA A 23 -3.32 26.84 -11.67
CA ALA A 23 -3.80 25.55 -12.13
C ALA A 23 -3.08 24.49 -11.30
N ALA A 24 -3.68 24.12 -10.17
CA ALA A 24 -3.17 23.05 -9.34
C ALA A 24 -3.26 21.77 -10.18
N PHE A 25 -2.11 21.29 -10.64
CA PHE A 25 -2.05 20.05 -11.39
C PHE A 25 -2.16 18.90 -10.38
N CYS A 26 -3.36 18.35 -10.22
CA CYS A 26 -3.59 17.21 -9.35
C CYS A 26 -3.03 15.96 -10.03
N THR A 27 -2.15 15.25 -9.33
CA THR A 27 -1.55 14.01 -9.86
C THR A 27 -2.32 12.82 -9.32
N GLU A 28 -2.92 12.04 -10.21
CA GLU A 28 -3.66 10.83 -9.83
C GLU A 28 -2.71 9.82 -9.16
N PRO A 29 -3.04 9.32 -7.94
CA PRO A 29 -2.21 8.34 -7.25
C PRO A 29 -2.20 7.01 -7.99
N ARG A 30 -1.15 6.21 -7.80
CA ARG A 30 -1.06 4.85 -8.38
C ARG A 30 -0.43 3.87 -7.41
N LEU A 31 -1.12 2.77 -7.16
CA LEU A 31 -0.55 1.64 -6.43
C LEU A 31 0.25 0.77 -7.40
N THR A 32 1.58 0.76 -7.25
CA THR A 32 2.50 0.05 -8.16
C THR A 32 2.99 -1.30 -7.63
N VAL A 33 2.58 -1.67 -6.42
CA VAL A 33 2.95 -2.94 -5.80
C VAL A 33 1.90 -4.01 -6.11
N ALA A 34 2.36 -5.23 -6.40
CA ALA A 34 1.48 -6.37 -6.59
C ALA A 34 1.02 -6.92 -5.23
N GLU A 35 -0.21 -7.41 -5.19
CA GLU A 35 -0.72 -8.13 -4.03
C GLU A 35 0.12 -9.40 -3.83
N PRO A 36 0.64 -9.65 -2.62
CA PRO A 36 1.45 -10.82 -2.36
C PRO A 36 0.58 -12.07 -2.42
N GLN A 37 1.12 -13.11 -3.04
CA GLN A 37 0.47 -14.42 -3.11
C GLN A 37 1.27 -15.45 -2.32
N LEU A 38 0.57 -16.27 -1.57
CA LEU A 38 1.14 -17.43 -0.90
C LEU A 38 1.28 -18.52 -1.96
N GLY A 39 2.46 -18.62 -2.57
CA GLY A 39 2.71 -19.60 -3.62
C GLY A 39 2.60 -21.02 -3.08
N PHE A 40 1.46 -21.68 -3.29
CA PHE A 40 1.16 -23.13 -3.17
C PHE A 40 1.71 -23.92 -1.97
N ALA A 41 2.21 -23.27 -0.92
CA ALA A 41 2.71 -23.98 0.25
C ALA A 41 1.52 -24.37 1.13
N SER A 42 0.96 -25.56 0.88
CA SER A 42 0.13 -26.22 1.88
C SER A 42 1.01 -26.54 3.09
N GLU A 43 0.44 -26.46 4.29
CA GLU A 43 1.13 -26.88 5.52
C GLU A 43 1.68 -28.30 5.34
N PRO A 44 2.94 -28.57 5.74
CA PRO A 44 3.52 -29.90 5.59
C PRO A 44 2.75 -30.90 6.47
N PRO A 45 2.43 -32.10 5.96
CA PRO A 45 1.72 -33.10 6.73
C PRO A 45 2.57 -33.53 7.94
N VAL A 46 1.96 -33.49 9.11
CA VAL A 46 2.61 -33.92 10.35
C VAL A 46 2.72 -35.45 10.35
N PRO A 47 3.90 -36.04 10.60
CA PRO A 47 4.06 -37.48 10.78
C PRO A 47 3.09 -38.06 11.80
N ASP A 48 2.51 -39.22 11.53
CA ASP A 48 1.57 -39.89 12.46
C ASP A 48 2.23 -40.15 13.82
N CYS A 49 3.54 -40.44 13.80
CA CYS A 49 4.33 -40.62 15.01
C CYS A 49 4.41 -39.36 15.90
N LEU A 50 4.05 -38.18 15.38
CA LEU A 50 3.98 -36.88 16.09
C LEU A 50 2.53 -36.44 16.43
N GLN A 51 1.47 -37.06 15.89
CA GLN A 51 0.06 -36.64 16.04
C GLN A 51 -0.70 -37.27 17.22
N GLY A 52 -1.32 -36.46 18.12
CA GLY A 52 -2.38 -36.89 19.09
C GLY A 52 -2.03 -37.85 20.26
N PHE A 53 -2.88 -37.93 21.29
CA PHE A 53 -2.63 -38.79 22.47
C PHE A 53 -3.05 -40.25 22.21
N GLY A 54 -2.09 -41.20 22.22
CA GLY A 54 -2.33 -42.63 22.05
C GLY A 54 -1.04 -43.44 21.84
N PRO A 55 -1.11 -44.78 21.81
CA PRO A 55 0.04 -45.62 21.46
C PRO A 55 0.41 -45.40 19.98
N ARG A 56 1.64 -44.93 19.73
CA ARG A 56 2.13 -44.62 18.38
C ARG A 56 3.32 -45.49 18.00
N PRO A 57 3.53 -45.76 16.70
CA PRO A 57 4.78 -46.31 16.22
C PRO A 57 5.95 -45.33 16.52
N PRO A 58 7.17 -45.83 16.76
CA PRO A 58 8.34 -44.98 16.91
C PRO A 58 8.58 -44.19 15.62
N CYS A 59 8.95 -42.92 15.76
CA CYS A 59 9.28 -42.10 14.60
C CYS A 59 10.55 -42.61 13.91
N GLU A 60 10.47 -42.85 12.60
CA GLU A 60 11.65 -43.13 11.81
C GLU A 60 12.49 -41.86 11.62
N SER A 61 13.82 -41.99 11.73
CA SER A 61 14.73 -40.84 11.66
C SER A 61 14.68 -40.12 10.30
N GLN A 62 14.35 -40.85 9.23
CA GLN A 62 14.18 -40.27 7.89
C GLN A 62 12.88 -39.47 7.77
N GLU A 63 11.78 -39.98 8.32
CA GLU A 63 10.47 -39.30 8.33
C GLU A 63 10.54 -37.97 9.10
N LEU A 64 11.16 -37.98 10.29
CA LEU A 64 11.40 -36.76 11.07
C LEU A 64 12.25 -35.75 10.33
N ARG A 65 13.29 -36.21 9.61
CA ARG A 65 14.16 -35.33 8.81
C ARG A 65 13.40 -34.71 7.65
N ALA A 66 12.58 -35.50 6.96
CA ALA A 66 11.75 -35.02 5.85
C ALA A 66 10.73 -33.98 6.33
N TYR A 67 10.03 -34.25 7.43
CA TYR A 67 9.10 -33.32 8.04
C TYR A 67 9.78 -32.02 8.46
N ARG A 68 10.94 -32.09 9.13
CA ARG A 68 11.68 -30.89 9.53
C ARG A 68 12.04 -30.01 8.34
N ILE A 69 12.59 -30.60 7.27
CA ILE A 69 12.95 -29.85 6.05
C ILE A 69 11.72 -29.22 5.41
N ALA A 70 10.58 -29.93 5.39
CA ALA A 70 9.33 -29.41 4.85
C ALA A 70 8.79 -28.25 5.71
N ALA A 71 8.85 -28.37 7.03
CA ALA A 71 8.46 -27.33 7.98
C ALA A 71 9.35 -26.08 7.86
N GLU A 72 10.68 -26.23 7.80
CA GLU A 72 11.61 -25.11 7.58
C GLU A 72 11.29 -24.36 6.28
N ARG A 73 11.08 -25.09 5.18
CA ARG A 73 10.70 -24.48 3.88
C ARG A 73 9.33 -23.81 3.92
N TYR A 74 8.38 -24.36 4.67
CA TYR A 74 7.05 -23.76 4.84
C TYR A 74 7.15 -22.45 5.63
N LEU A 75 7.90 -22.45 6.74
CA LEU A 75 8.15 -21.26 7.55
C LEU A 75 8.85 -20.15 6.75
N GLU A 76 9.89 -20.47 5.99
CA GLU A 76 10.56 -19.49 5.11
C GLU A 76 9.60 -18.85 4.11
N GLN A 77 8.65 -19.61 3.57
CA GLN A 77 7.64 -19.11 2.65
C GLN A 77 6.64 -18.20 3.34
N LEU A 78 6.15 -18.59 4.52
CA LEU A 78 5.26 -17.75 5.34
C LEU A 78 5.93 -16.43 5.72
N GLU A 79 7.21 -16.46 6.10
CA GLU A 79 7.94 -15.24 6.42
C GLU A 79 8.12 -14.32 5.21
N ARG A 80 8.43 -14.87 4.03
CA ARG A 80 8.51 -14.09 2.79
C ARG A 80 7.16 -13.45 2.47
N PHE A 81 6.09 -14.22 2.57
CA PHE A 81 4.73 -13.72 2.37
C PHE A 81 4.40 -12.60 3.36
N ALA A 82 4.66 -12.79 4.66
CA ALA A 82 4.39 -11.80 5.69
C ALA A 82 5.15 -10.50 5.45
N ARG A 83 6.44 -10.58 5.05
CA ARG A 83 7.22 -9.39 4.67
C ARG A 83 6.62 -8.66 3.47
N ALA A 84 6.21 -9.40 2.43
CA ALA A 84 5.58 -8.83 1.25
C ALA A 84 4.20 -8.21 1.57
N ALA A 85 3.38 -8.87 2.39
CA ALA A 85 2.09 -8.37 2.88
C ALA A 85 2.24 -7.07 3.66
N ARG A 86 3.24 -7.00 4.54
CA ARG A 86 3.53 -5.76 5.26
C ARG A 86 3.94 -4.63 4.31
N SER A 87 4.81 -4.92 3.34
CA SER A 87 5.20 -3.92 2.33
C SER A 87 4.03 -3.45 1.48
N TYR A 88 3.14 -4.37 1.09
CA TYR A 88 1.94 -4.04 0.33
C TYR A 88 0.98 -3.17 1.14
N ALA A 89 0.77 -3.49 2.42
CA ALA A 89 -0.07 -2.69 3.31
C ALA A 89 0.44 -1.25 3.45
N TYR A 90 1.75 -1.04 3.62
CA TYR A 90 2.31 0.31 3.67
C TYR A 90 2.14 1.09 2.37
N ALA A 91 2.28 0.44 1.23
CA ALA A 91 2.05 1.07 -0.07
C ALA A 91 0.56 1.39 -0.29
N ALA A 92 -0.34 0.52 0.14
CA ALA A 92 -1.78 0.77 0.10
C ALA A 92 -2.19 1.95 1.01
N GLU A 93 -1.59 2.06 2.19
CA GLU A 93 -1.80 3.19 3.09
C GLU A 93 -1.28 4.51 2.49
N ALA A 94 -0.10 4.49 1.85
CA ALA A 94 0.43 5.65 1.14
C ALA A 94 -0.47 6.05 -0.03
N PHE A 95 -0.91 5.08 -0.84
CA PHE A 95 -1.86 5.31 -1.93
C PHE A 95 -3.18 5.92 -1.43
N ALA A 96 -3.71 5.45 -0.30
CA ALA A 96 -4.93 6.00 0.29
C ALA A 96 -4.77 7.48 0.65
N ARG A 97 -3.65 7.86 1.29
CA ARG A 97 -3.34 9.27 1.61
C ARG A 97 -3.17 10.12 0.36
N GLU A 98 -2.48 9.59 -0.65
CA GLU A 98 -2.32 10.31 -1.93
C GLU A 98 -3.66 10.47 -2.66
N ALA A 99 -4.56 9.49 -2.55
CA ALA A 99 -5.92 9.60 -3.07
C ALA A 99 -6.73 10.67 -2.34
N GLU A 100 -6.68 10.72 -1.01
CA GLU A 100 -7.31 11.79 -0.23
C GLU A 100 -6.78 13.18 -0.64
N ALA A 101 -5.46 13.31 -0.79
CA ALA A 101 -4.83 14.56 -1.24
C ALA A 101 -5.23 14.93 -2.68
N PHE A 102 -5.31 13.94 -3.59
CA PHE A 102 -5.77 14.14 -4.95
C PHE A 102 -7.23 14.61 -4.99
N TYR A 103 -8.12 14.00 -4.22
CA TYR A 103 -9.51 14.44 -4.11
C TYR A 103 -9.63 15.85 -3.52
N GLY A 104 -8.83 16.19 -2.51
CA GLY A 104 -8.79 17.55 -1.97
C GLY A 104 -8.37 18.57 -3.04
N CYS A 105 -7.33 18.24 -3.81
CA CYS A 105 -6.84 19.04 -4.92
C CYS A 105 -7.91 19.24 -6.02
N GLU A 106 -8.53 18.16 -6.50
CA GLU A 106 -9.58 18.21 -7.53
C GLU A 106 -10.83 18.95 -7.06
N ALA A 107 -11.18 18.84 -5.77
CA ALA A 107 -12.32 19.54 -5.19
C ALA A 107 -12.06 21.04 -4.94
N GLY A 108 -10.85 21.54 -5.21
CA GLY A 108 -10.45 22.91 -4.88
C GLY A 108 -10.40 23.18 -3.36
N ALA A 109 -10.37 22.12 -2.54
CA ALA A 109 -10.19 22.21 -1.11
C ALA A 109 -8.69 22.29 -0.80
N LEU A 110 -8.25 23.37 -0.14
CA LEU A 110 -6.88 23.45 0.37
C LEU A 110 -6.61 22.24 1.27
N PRO A 111 -5.41 21.62 1.19
CA PRO A 111 -5.08 20.47 2.04
C PRO A 111 -5.30 20.86 3.51
N LEU A 112 -6.07 20.05 4.23
CA LEU A 112 -6.25 20.22 5.67
C LEU A 112 -4.88 20.04 6.35
N PRO A 113 -4.53 20.89 7.33
CA PRO A 113 -3.24 20.88 8.01
C PRO A 113 -3.00 19.59 8.81
#